data_AF-A0A8T2UZM1-F1
#
_entry.id   AF-A0A8T2UZM1-F1
#
_cell.length_a   1.000
_cell.length_b   1.000
_cell.length_c   1.000
_cell.angle_alpha   90.00
_cell.angle_beta   90.00
_cell.angle_gamma   90.00
#
_symmetry.space_group_name_H-M   'P 1'
#
loop_
_entity.id
_entity.type
_entity.pdbx_description
1 polymer ?
#
loop_
_entity_poly.entity_id
_entity_poly.type
_entity_poly.pdbx_seq_one_letter_code
_entity_poly.pdbx_strand_id
1 'polypeptide(L)' 'MSADKLSELRSQDVESKVYSRELEKVTWVPYVLRISVLQTEYMNEKRQHITIRSLSSVNWEHESKYLLEQIASMKKEA' A
#
# COMPACT_ATOMS: atom_id res chain seq x y z
N MET A 1 -0.88 13.46 4.84
CA MET A 1 -0.85 14.75 4.12
C MET A 1 -2.12 14.83 3.28
N SER A 2 -2.80 15.98 3.23
CA SER A 2 -3.94 16.17 2.31
C SER A 2 -3.46 16.22 0.86
N ALA A 3 -4.33 15.84 -0.08
CA ALA A 3 -4.06 15.94 -1.52
C ALA A 3 -3.74 17.38 -1.93
N ASP A 4 -4.42 18.37 -1.35
CA ASP A 4 -4.21 19.79 -1.66
C ASP A 4 -2.80 20.24 -1.31
N LYS A 5 -2.32 19.84 -0.12
CA LYS A 5 -0.97 20.16 0.34
C LYS A 5 0.12 19.51 -0.51
N LEU A 6 -0.10 18.28 -0.99
CA LEU A 6 0.81 17.62 -1.93
C LEU A 6 0.80 18.30 -3.30
N SER A 7 -0.35 18.79 -3.76
CA SER A 7 -0.48 19.53 -5.02
C SER A 7 0.27 20.86 -4.96
N GLU A 8 0.14 21.60 -3.86
CA GLU A 8 0.90 22.82 -3.60
C GLU A 8 2.41 22.56 -3.62
N LEU A 9 2.86 21.53 -2.89
CA LEU A 9 4.27 21.12 -2.88
C LEU A 9 4.78 20.78 -4.28
N ARG A 10 4.00 20.05 -5.08
CA ARG A 10 4.36 19.72 -6.46
C ARG A 10 4.49 20.97 -7.36
N SER A 11 3.64 21.97 -7.15
CA SER A 11 3.66 23.21 -7.96
C SER A 11 4.85 24.12 -7.66
N GLN A 12 5.39 24.04 -6.44
CA GLN A 12 6.53 24.84 -5.98
C GLN A 12 7.88 24.14 -6.24
N ASP A 13 7.87 22.87 -6.66
CA ASP A 13 9.07 22.04 -6.76
C ASP A 13 9.78 22.20 -8.11
N VAL A 14 10.44 23.36 -8.32
CA VAL A 14 11.27 23.60 -9.51
C VAL A 14 12.70 23.08 -9.33
N GLU A 15 13.23 23.08 -8.10
CA GLU A 15 14.63 22.70 -7.82
C GLU A 15 14.81 21.88 -6.52
N SER A 16 13.86 21.93 -5.59
CA SER A 16 14.04 21.45 -4.22
C SER A 16 13.88 19.93 -4.02
N LYS A 17 13.31 19.22 -5.02
CA LYS A 17 12.94 17.79 -4.98
C LYS A 17 12.17 17.39 -3.71
N VAL A 18 11.53 18.34 -3.04
CA VAL A 18 10.87 18.13 -1.74
C VAL A 18 9.66 17.21 -1.91
N TYR A 19 8.93 17.34 -3.02
CA TYR A 19 7.82 16.46 -3.34
C TYR A 19 8.29 15.01 -3.51
N SER A 20 9.35 14.80 -4.29
CA SER A 20 9.93 13.48 -4.51
C SER A 20 10.44 12.85 -3.22
N ARG A 21 11.14 13.63 -2.38
CA ARG A 21 11.66 13.16 -1.10
C ARG A 21 10.55 12.74 -0.13
N GLU A 22 9.43 13.45 -0.14
CA GLU A 22 8.29 13.11 0.72
C GLU A 22 7.59 11.83 0.24
N LEU A 23 7.52 11.61 -1.08
CA LEU A 23 7.03 10.35 -1.64
C LEU A 23 7.95 9.18 -1.30
N GLU A 24 9.27 9.36 -1.44
CA GLU A 24 10.27 8.33 -1.14
C GLU A 24 10.19 7.82 0.30
N LYS A 25 9.88 8.70 1.26
CA LYS A 25 9.68 8.29 2.67
C LYS A 25 8.54 7.29 2.84
N VAL A 26 7.53 7.34 1.98
CA VAL A 26 6.32 6.50 2.09
C VAL A 26 6.43 5.23 1.25
N THR A 27 7.24 5.22 0.18
CA THR A 27 7.35 4.12 -0.79
C THR A 27 7.72 2.75 -0.16
N TRP A 28 8.49 2.74 0.93
CA TRP A 28 8.99 1.50 1.54
C TRP A 28 8.37 1.16 2.90
N VAL A 29 7.23 1.78 3.23
CA VAL A 29 6.52 1.50 4.48
C VAL A 29 5.49 0.39 4.25
N PRO A 30 5.47 -0.68 5.06
CA PRO A 30 4.50 -1.74 4.92
C PRO A 30 3.13 -1.32 5.47
N TYR A 31 2.07 -1.69 4.74
CA TYR A 31 0.69 -1.41 5.09
C TYR A 31 -0.20 -2.64 4.88
N VAL A 32 -1.27 -2.73 5.67
CA VAL A 32 -2.35 -3.69 5.47
C VAL A 32 -3.41 -3.04 4.59
N LEU A 33 -3.65 -3.64 3.42
CA LEU A 33 -4.55 -3.10 2.40
C LEU A 33 -5.76 -4.02 2.22
N ARG A 34 -6.96 -3.45 2.24
CA ARG A 34 -8.15 -4.14 1.72
C ARG A 34 -8.28 -3.82 0.23
N ILE A 35 -8.24 -4.84 -0.61
CA ILE A 35 -8.19 -4.69 -2.07
C ILE A 35 -9.48 -5.23 -2.69
N SER A 36 -10.00 -4.54 -3.72
CA SER A 36 -11.01 -5.07 -4.63
C SER A 36 -10.46 -5.12 -6.05
N VAL A 37 -10.65 -6.23 -6.74
CA VAL A 37 -10.20 -6.43 -8.13
C VAL A 37 -11.42 -6.47 -9.05
N LEU A 38 -11.39 -5.67 -10.11
CA LEU A 38 -12.45 -5.59 -11.11
C LEU A 38 -11.82 -5.64 -12.51
N GLN A 39 -12.44 -6.34 -13.45
CA GLN A 39 -12.04 -6.31 -14.85
C GLN A 39 -12.82 -5.21 -15.57
N THR A 40 -12.13 -4.22 -16.09
CA THR A 40 -12.71 -3.09 -16.83
C THR A 40 -12.33 -3.18 -18.30
N GLU A 41 -13.28 -2.97 -19.19
CA GLU A 41 -13.06 -2.88 -20.63
C GLU A 41 -13.23 -1.43 -21.08
N TYR A 42 -12.19 -0.86 -21.69
CA TYR A 42 -12.25 0.47 -22.28
C TYR A 42 -11.48 0.47 -23.60
N MET A 43 -12.07 1.05 -24.65
CA MET A 43 -11.47 1.09 -25.99
C MET A 43 -10.96 -0.27 -26.48
N ASN A 44 -11.77 -1.32 -26.31
CA ASN A 44 -11.46 -2.72 -26.63
C ASN A 44 -10.27 -3.35 -25.88
N GLU A 45 -9.75 -2.68 -24.85
CA GLU A 45 -8.75 -3.25 -23.95
C GLU A 45 -9.37 -3.68 -22.63
N LYS A 46 -9.26 -4.98 -22.32
CA LYS A 46 -9.63 -5.53 -21.02
C LYS A 46 -8.44 -5.47 -20.07
N ARG A 47 -8.54 -4.65 -19.03
CA ARG A 47 -7.52 -4.50 -17.98
C ARG A 47 -8.11 -4.84 -16.61
N GLN A 48 -7.32 -5.47 -15.75
CA GLN A 48 -7.68 -5.64 -14.35
C GLN A 48 -7.34 -4.36 -13.59
N HIS A 49 -8.33 -3.78 -12.93
CA HIS A 49 -8.19 -2.66 -12.02
C HIS A 49 -8.20 -3.14 -10.58
N ILE A 50 -7.12 -2.78 -9.87
CA ILE A 50 -6.94 -3.06 -8.45
C ILE A 50 -7.23 -1.77 -7.70
N THR A 51 -8.23 -1.78 -6.81
CA THR A 51 -8.62 -0.62 -6.00
C THR A 51 -8.40 -0.91 -4.53
N ILE A 52 -7.71 -0.01 -3.84
CA ILE A 52 -7.55 -0.04 -2.39
C ILE A 52 -8.80 0.56 -1.75
N ARG A 53 -9.53 -0.24 -0.97
CA ARG A 53 -10.75 0.16 -0.25
C ARG A 53 -10.47 0.68 1.16
N SER A 54 -9.39 0.22 1.78
CA SER A 54 -8.98 0.60 3.14
C SER A 54 -7.48 0.44 3.30
N LEU A 55 -6.89 1.30 4.13
CA LEU A 55 -5.47 1.34 4.47
C LEU A 55 -5.32 1.31 6.00
N SER A 56 -4.51 0.40 6.52
CA SER A 56 -4.15 0.31 7.94
C SER A 56 -2.64 0.09 8.11
N SER A 57 -2.07 0.54 9.23
CA SER A 57 -0.68 0.22 9.59
C SER A 57 -0.54 -1.25 10.02
N VAL A 58 0.62 -1.84 9.77
CA VAL A 58 0.92 -3.22 10.20
C VAL A 58 1.06 -3.28 11.73
N ASN A 59 0.34 -4.21 12.36
CA ASN A 59 0.53 -4.54 13.78
C ASN A 59 1.48 -5.74 13.91
N TRP A 60 2.77 -5.46 14.11
CA TRP A 60 3.82 -6.47 14.18
C TRP A 60 3.66 -7.46 15.33
N GLU A 61 3.11 -7.04 16.46
CA GLU A 61 2.90 -7.92 17.61
C GLU A 61 1.85 -8.99 17.31
N HIS A 62 0.77 -8.60 16.64
CA HIS A 62 -0.27 -9.54 16.27
C HIS A 62 0.18 -10.43 15.10
N GLU A 63 0.82 -9.86 14.09
CA GLU A 63 1.28 -10.59 12.90
C GLU A 63 2.32 -11.67 13.28
N SER A 64 3.25 -11.34 14.18
CA SER A 64 4.29 -12.28 14.63
C SER A 64 3.70 -13.46 15.41
N LYS A 65 2.73 -13.20 16.31
CA LYS A 65 2.02 -14.26 17.03
C LYS A 65 1.26 -15.17 16.07
N TYR A 66 0.53 -14.57 15.13
CA TYR A 66 -0.21 -15.32 14.11
C TYR A 66 0.71 -16.20 13.25
N LEU A 67 1.87 -15.69 12.83
CA LEU A 67 2.86 -16.45 12.08
C LEU A 67 3.46 -17.60 12.90
N LEU A 68 3.77 -17.39 14.18
CA LEU A 68 4.28 -18.44 15.06
C LEU A 68 3.25 -19.56 15.27
N GLU A 69 1.98 -19.21 15.42
CA GLU A 69 0.88 -20.18 15.51
C GLU A 69 0.78 -21.02 14.23
N GLN A 70 0.86 -20.40 13.05
CA GLN A 70 0.86 -21.12 11.78
C GLN A 70 2.05 -22.08 11.64
N ILE A 71 3.26 -21.64 12.01
CA ILE A 71 4.45 -22.50 11.97
C ILE A 71 4.28 -23.70 12.92
N ALA A 72 3.69 -23.46 14.10
CA ALA A 72 3.42 -24.51 15.07
C ALA A 72 2.37 -25.52 14.56
N SER A 73 1.34 -25.07 13.84
CA SER A 73 0.36 -25.98 13.22
C SER A 73 0.96 -26.80 12.08
N MET A 74 1.79 -26.22 11.22
CA MET A 74 2.41 -26.94 10.10
C MET A 74 3.36 -28.06 10.59
N LYS A 75 4.02 -27.89 11.74
CA LYS A 75 4.86 -28.93 12.36
C LYS A 75 4.08 -30.10 12.97
N LYS A 76 2.76 -29.95 13.20
CA LYS A 76 1.91 -31.04 13.71
C LYS A 76 1.36 -31.94 12.62
N GLU A 77 1.42 -31.50 11.36
CA GLU A 77 0.91 -32.24 10.20
C GLU A 77 2.00 -33.02 9.44
N ALA A 78 3.26 -32.96 9.90
CA ALA A 78 4.42 -33.70 9.38
C ALA A 78 4.90 -34.74 10.40
#